data_AF-A0A951HN69-F1
#
_entry.id   AF-A0A951HN69-F1
#
_cell.length_a   1.000
_cell.length_b   1.000
_cell.length_c   1.000
_cell.angle_alpha   90.00
_cell.angle_beta   90.00
_cell.angle_gamma   90.00
#
_symmetry.space_group_name_H-M   'P 1'
#
loop_
_entity.id
_entity.type
_entity.pdbx_description
1 polymer ?
#
loop_
_entity_poly.entity_id
_entity_poly.type
_entity_poly.pdbx_seq_one_letter_code
_entity_poly.pdbx_strand_id
1 'polypeptide(L)'
;MLKKLARLFLIKSRLEAWAVIYALAVGACTRGLHYHQVYPGFPGWLLFAACTAAVFMGGAKILDATRPAAVRRGSLVRVLQRARAA
;
A
#
# COMPACT_ATOMS: atom_id res chain seq x y z
N MET A 1 1.21 0.26 -28.59
CA MET A 1 2.04 -0.56 -27.68
C MET A 1 2.20 0.08 -26.29
N LEU A 2 2.58 1.36 -26.16
CA LEU A 2 2.76 2.04 -24.86
C LEU A 2 1.55 1.97 -23.90
N LYS A 3 0.32 2.00 -24.42
CA LYS A 3 -0.91 1.85 -23.62
C LYS A 3 -1.02 0.50 -22.87
N LYS A 4 -0.35 -0.56 -23.35
CA LYS A 4 -0.33 -1.87 -22.70
C LYS A 4 0.68 -1.91 -21.54
N LEU A 5 1.83 -1.25 -21.66
CA LEU A 5 2.78 -1.12 -20.55
C LEU A 5 2.21 -0.24 -19.43
N ALA A 6 1.50 0.84 -19.78
CA ALA A 6 0.84 1.69 -18.79
C ALA A 6 -0.21 0.95 -17.95
N ARG A 7 -0.86 -0.11 -18.48
CA ARG A 7 -1.79 -0.95 -17.72
C ARG A 7 -1.11 -1.76 -16.62
N LEU A 8 0.19 -2.04 -16.73
CA LEU A 8 0.93 -2.79 -15.72
C LEU A 8 1.15 -1.98 -14.43
N PHE A 9 1.16 -0.64 -14.54
CA PHE A 9 1.25 0.29 -13.41
C PHE A 9 -0.12 0.70 -12.85
N LEU A 10 -1.21 0.22 -13.44
CA LEU A 10 -2.56 0.49 -12.99
C LEU A 10 -3.05 -0.66 -12.11
N ILE A 11 -3.01 -0.46 -10.79
CA ILE A 11 -3.49 -1.44 -9.82
C ILE A 11 -5.01 -1.48 -9.86
N LYS A 12 -5.59 -2.57 -10.37
CA LYS A 12 -7.04 -2.72 -10.56
C LYS A 12 -7.63 -3.80 -9.68
N SER A 13 -6.86 -4.85 -9.39
CA SER A 13 -7.29 -5.96 -8.53
C SER A 13 -6.52 -6.01 -7.21
N ARG A 14 -7.08 -6.69 -6.21
CA ARG A 14 -6.38 -6.96 -4.95
C ARG A 14 -5.14 -7.82 -5.14
N LEU A 15 -5.19 -8.80 -6.03
CA LEU A 15 -4.02 -9.66 -6.31
C LEU A 15 -2.85 -8.85 -6.89
N GLU A 16 -3.13 -7.89 -7.79
CA GLU A 16 -2.11 -6.97 -8.30
C GLU A 16 -1.52 -6.09 -7.20
N ALA A 17 -2.36 -5.57 -6.29
CA ALA A 17 -1.87 -4.83 -5.13
C ALA A 17 -0.92 -5.66 -4.27
N TRP A 18 -1.26 -6.93 -4.00
CA TRP A 18 -0.42 -7.82 -3.21
C TRP A 18 0.89 -8.16 -3.93
N ALA A 19 0.84 -8.36 -5.25
CA ALA A 19 2.04 -8.57 -6.06
C ALA A 19 2.98 -7.35 -6.04
N VAL A 20 2.44 -6.12 -6.12
CA VAL A 20 3.25 -4.90 -6.01
C VAL A 20 3.84 -4.74 -4.62
N ILE A 21 3.07 -4.96 -3.56
CA ILE A 21 3.56 -4.89 -2.17
C ILE A 21 4.67 -5.93 -1.96
N TYR A 22 4.51 -7.14 -2.49
CA TYR A 22 5.54 -8.17 -2.43
C TYR A 22 6.82 -7.75 -3.17
N ALA A 23 6.71 -7.20 -4.38
CA ALA A 23 7.86 -6.70 -5.13
C ALA A 23 8.61 -5.58 -4.37
N LEU A 24 7.87 -4.66 -3.75
CA LEU A 24 8.44 -3.61 -2.89
C LEU A 24 9.12 -4.20 -1.65
N ALA A 25 8.51 -5.20 -1.00
CA ALA A 25 9.07 -5.88 0.16
C ALA A 25 10.40 -6.59 -0.17
N VAL A 26 10.46 -7.32 -1.28
CA VAL A 26 11.67 -7.98 -1.75
C VAL A 26 12.79 -6.95 -1.97
N GLY A 27 12.52 -5.86 -2.68
CA GLY A 27 13.50 -4.81 -2.91
C GLY A 27 13.98 -4.11 -1.63
N ALA A 28 13.07 -3.85 -0.69
CA ALA A 28 13.39 -3.28 0.61
C ALA A 28 14.26 -4.21 1.46
N CYS A 29 13.99 -5.51 1.46
CA CYS A 29 14.82 -6.50 2.17
C CYS A 29 16.23 -6.58 1.57
N THR A 30 16.38 -6.60 0.24
CA THR A 30 17.70 -6.61 -0.39
C THR A 30 18.50 -5.35 -0.05
N ARG A 31 17.86 -4.18 -0.09
CA ARG A 31 18.48 -2.90 0.31
C ARG A 31 18.81 -2.85 1.80
N GLY A 32 17.90 -3.32 2.64
CA GLY A 32 18.11 -3.41 4.08
C GLY A 32 19.31 -4.29 4.41
N LEU A 33 19.44 -5.45 3.76
CA LEU A 33 20.58 -6.35 3.97
C LEU A 33 21.90 -5.68 3.55
N HIS A 34 21.87 -4.94 2.45
CA HIS A 34 23.02 -4.14 2.02
C HIS A 34 23.39 -3.05 3.05
N TYR A 35 22.42 -2.35 3.63
CA TYR A 35 22.69 -1.38 4.71
C TYR A 35 23.27 -2.03 5.96
N HIS A 36 22.83 -3.25 6.29
CA HIS A 36 23.39 -4.00 7.40
C HIS A 36 24.86 -4.41 7.17
N GLN A 37 25.21 -4.78 5.94
CA GLN A 37 26.59 -5.11 5.56
C GLN A 37 27.52 -3.89 5.55
N VAL A 38 27.03 -2.74 5.06
CA VAL A 38 27.84 -1.51 4.96
C VAL A 38 27.98 -0.80 6.31
N TYR A 39 26.94 -0.83 7.16
CA TYR A 39 26.93 -0.18 8.46
C TYR A 39 26.68 -1.21 9.57
N PRO A 40 27.71 -2.00 9.93
CA PRO A 40 27.59 -3.02 10.95
C PRO A 40 27.23 -2.41 12.32
N GLY A 41 26.35 -3.09 13.05
CA GLY A 41 25.87 -2.67 14.38
C GLY A 41 24.44 -2.11 14.37
N PHE A 42 24.13 -1.32 15.39
CA PHE A 42 22.80 -0.71 15.56
C PHE A 42 22.27 0.11 14.37
N PRO A 43 23.08 0.96 13.68
CA PRO A 43 22.54 1.79 12.59
C PRO A 43 22.08 0.96 11.39
N GLY A 44 22.75 -0.14 11.06
CA GLY A 44 22.33 -1.05 9.98
C GLY A 44 20.96 -1.68 10.24
N TRP A 45 20.70 -2.11 11.48
CA TRP A 45 19.39 -2.63 11.89
C TRP A 45 18.31 -1.54 11.89
N LEU A 46 18.62 -0.32 12.31
CA LEU A 46 17.69 0.81 12.26
C LEU A 46 17.30 1.14 10.81
N LEU A 47 18.28 1.15 9.89
CA LEU A 47 18.05 1.38 8.46
C LEU A 47 17.25 0.25 7.80
N PHE A 48 17.51 -1.00 8.21
CA PHE A 48 16.71 -2.16 7.79
C PHE A 48 15.25 -2.02 8.26
N ALA A 49 15.05 -1.68 9.52
CA ALA A 49 13.72 -1.44 10.09
C ALA A 49 13.01 -0.26 9.42
N ALA A 50 13.73 0.82 9.09
CA ALA A 50 13.16 1.96 8.36
C ALA A 50 12.69 1.57 6.94
N CYS A 51 13.46 0.76 6.22
CA CYS A 51 13.05 0.27 4.89
C CYS A 51 11.79 -0.58 4.95
N THR A 52 11.71 -1.51 5.92
CA THR A 52 10.53 -2.37 6.07
C THR A 52 9.31 -1.58 6.57
N ALA A 53 9.50 -0.62 7.48
CA ALA A 53 8.45 0.30 7.92
C ALA A 53 7.85 1.11 6.76
N ALA A 54 8.68 1.58 5.82
CA ALA A 54 8.21 2.28 4.63
C ALA A 54 7.31 1.39 3.75
N VAL A 55 7.65 0.11 3.60
CA VAL A 55 6.82 -0.86 2.85
C VAL A 55 5.49 -1.11 3.57
N PHE A 56 5.47 -1.21 4.90
CA PHE A 56 4.20 -1.36 5.64
C PHE A 56 3.29 -0.15 5.47
N MET A 57 3.82 1.07 5.58
CA MET A 57 3.03 2.29 5.36
C MET A 57 2.49 2.39 3.93
N GLY A 58 3.34 2.13 2.93
CA GLY A 58 2.93 2.12 1.53
C GLY A 58 1.93 1.01 1.22
N GLY A 59 2.18 -0.19 1.73
CA GLY A 59 1.33 -1.35 1.57
C GLY A 59 -0.06 -1.15 2.15
N ALA A 60 -0.15 -0.60 3.36
CA ALA A 60 -1.44 -0.26 3.98
C ALA A 60 -2.26 0.68 3.10
N LYS A 61 -1.65 1.75 2.57
CA LYS A 61 -2.37 2.68 1.67
C LYS A 61 -2.79 2.03 0.35
N ILE A 62 -1.97 1.16 -0.23
CA ILE A 62 -2.32 0.43 -1.46
C ILE A 62 -3.50 -0.54 -1.19
N LEU A 63 -3.49 -1.23 -0.06
CA LEU A 63 -4.57 -2.11 0.38
C LEU A 63 -5.87 -1.35 0.64
N ASP A 64 -5.80 -0.17 1.24
CA ASP A 64 -6.96 0.70 1.48
C ASP A 64 -7.53 1.25 0.17
N ALA A 65 -6.67 1.69 -0.75
CA ALA A 65 -7.10 2.20 -2.05
C ALA A 65 -7.76 1.12 -2.93
N THR A 66 -7.37 -0.14 -2.76
CA THR A 66 -7.96 -1.29 -3.46
C THR A 66 -9.10 -1.95 -2.69
N ARG A 67 -9.49 -1.41 -1.53
CA ARG A 67 -10.65 -1.90 -0.78
C ARG A 67 -11.92 -1.57 -1.57
N PRO A 68 -12.78 -2.56 -1.85
CA PRO A 68 -14.10 -2.30 -2.43
C PRO A 68 -14.83 -1.32 -1.53
N ALA A 69 -15.47 -0.30 -2.11
CA ALA A 69 -16.25 0.66 -1.35
C ALA A 69 -17.20 -0.11 -0.43
N ALA A 70 -16.97 -0.04 0.88
CA ALA A 70 -17.91 -0.57 1.86
C ALA A 70 -19.25 0.07 1.51
N VAL A 71 -20.23 -0.75 1.11
CA VAL A 71 -21.56 -0.32 0.66
C VAL A 71 -21.97 0.84 1.55
N ARG A 72 -22.05 2.04 0.95
CA ARG A 72 -22.18 3.32 1.64
C ARG A 72 -23.61 3.45 2.22
N ARG A 73 -24.03 2.54 3.09
CA ARG A 73 -25.29 2.62 3.84
C ARG A 73 -25.38 3.94 4.62
N GLY A 74 -24.23 4.53 5.01
CA GLY A 74 -24.18 5.81 5.71
C GLY A 74 -24.50 7.06 4.89
N SER A 75 -24.49 7.03 3.54
CA SER A 75 -24.96 8.19 2.76
C SER A 75 -26.49 8.18 2.63
N LEU A 76 -27.09 7.00 2.48
CA LEU A 76 -28.56 6.86 2.49
C LEU A 76 -29.14 7.25 3.84
N VAL A 77 -28.53 6.83 4.96
CA VAL A 77 -28.97 7.24 6.29
C VAL A 77 -28.91 8.77 6.47
N ARG A 78 -27.84 9.42 6.00
CA ARG A 78 -27.71 10.89 6.08
C ARG A 78 -28.70 11.63 5.17
N VAL A 79 -28.99 11.10 3.99
CA VAL A 79 -30.00 11.65 3.08
C VAL A 79 -31.40 11.46 3.66
N LEU A 80 -31.72 10.27 4.16
CA LEU A 80 -33.00 9.96 4.80
C LEU A 80 -33.22 10.75 6.09
N GLN A 81 -32.16 10.97 6.89
CA GLN A 81 -32.24 11.82 8.09
C GLN A 81 -32.51 13.29 7.74
N ARG A 82 -31.89 13.81 6.68
CA ARG A 82 -32.19 15.17 6.19
C ARG A 82 -33.61 15.29 5.62
N ALA A 83 -34.08 14.25 4.92
CA ALA A 83 -35.44 14.21 4.38
C ALA A 83 -36.52 14.06 5.46
N ARG A 84 -36.22 13.46 6.62
CA ARG A 84 -37.13 13.37 7.77
C ARG A 84 -37.16 14.64 8.66
N ALA A 85 -36.22 15.55 8.47
CA ALA A 85 -36.11 16.80 9.23
C ALA A 85 -36.74 18.02 8.50
N ALA A 86 -37.35 17.79 7.34
CA ALA A 86 -38.14 18.75 6.56
C ALA A 86 -39.60 18.31 6.57
#